data_AF-A0A3B5K0G8-F1
#
_entry.id   AF-A0A3B5K0G8-F1
#
_cell.length_a   1.000
_cell.length_b   1.000
_cell.length_c   1.000
_cell.angle_alpha   90.00
_cell.angle_beta   90.00
_cell.angle_gamma   90.00
#
_symmetry.space_group_name_H-M   'P 1'
#
loop_
_entity.id
_entity.type
_entity.pdbx_description
1 polymer ?
#
loop_
_entity_poly.entity_id
_entity_poly.type
_entity_poly.pdbx_seq_one_letter_code
_entity_poly.pdbx_strand_id
1 'polypeptide(L)'
;MSRHLRFIARTVMVQQSNVDAAYKTLTRLLTQDGIIETVKRKRYFEKPCRERRRRSYENCKRIYNTEMARKVAFISRTNRQDPWLGC
;
A
#
# COMPACT_ATOMS: atom_id res chain seq x y z
N MET A 1 -29.85 12.12 -6.88
CA MET A 1 -28.70 12.93 -6.42
C MET A 1 -28.11 12.33 -5.15
N SER A 2 -26.80 12.42 -4.93
CA SER A 2 -26.13 11.96 -3.70
C SER A 2 -26.67 12.72 -2.48
N ARG A 3 -26.94 12.01 -1.37
CA ARG A 3 -27.35 12.62 -0.08
C ARG A 3 -26.19 13.29 0.67
N HIS A 4 -24.95 13.17 0.18
CA HIS A 4 -23.75 13.72 0.81
C HIS A 4 -23.28 15.03 0.14
N LEU A 5 -22.63 15.87 0.96
CA LEU A 5 -22.01 17.13 0.53
C LEU A 5 -20.96 16.89 -0.57
N ARG A 6 -20.96 17.74 -1.58
CA ARG A 6 -20.05 17.66 -2.73
C ARG A 6 -18.70 18.30 -2.38
N PHE A 7 -17.63 17.86 -3.06
CA PHE A 7 -16.27 18.42 -2.93
C PHE A 7 -15.62 18.33 -1.53
N ILE A 8 -16.17 17.49 -0.65
CA ILE A 8 -15.54 17.19 0.65
C ILE A 8 -14.70 15.92 0.55
N ALA A 9 -15.30 14.81 0.11
CA ALA A 9 -14.60 13.53 0.05
C ALA A 9 -13.63 13.48 -1.14
N ARG A 10 -12.39 13.01 -0.91
CA ARG A 10 -11.36 12.72 -1.94
C ARG A 10 -11.09 13.90 -2.88
N THR A 11 -11.17 15.12 -2.35
CA THR A 11 -10.87 16.36 -3.07
C THR A 11 -9.47 16.85 -2.67
N VAL A 12 -8.67 17.29 -3.65
CA VAL A 12 -7.30 17.76 -3.45
C VAL A 12 -7.16 19.15 -4.06
N MET A 13 -6.59 20.09 -3.31
CA MET A 13 -6.30 21.44 -3.79
C MET A 13 -4.98 21.45 -4.57
N VAL A 14 -4.95 22.20 -5.67
CA VAL A 14 -3.74 22.36 -6.49
C VAL A 14 -2.94 23.56 -6.00
N GLN A 15 -1.69 23.32 -5.60
CA GLN A 15 -0.77 24.39 -5.21
C GLN A 15 0.02 24.87 -6.43
N GLN A 16 0.14 26.19 -6.60
CA GLN A 16 1.01 26.82 -7.62
C GLN A 16 0.80 26.28 -9.04
N SER A 17 -0.44 25.94 -9.41
CA SER A 17 -0.78 25.35 -10.71
C SER A 17 -0.08 24.01 -11.03
N ASN A 18 0.52 23.35 -10.04
CA ASN A 18 1.17 22.06 -10.24
C ASN A 18 0.16 20.90 -10.15
N VAL A 19 -0.54 20.66 -11.25
CA VAL A 19 -1.58 19.63 -11.35
C VAL A 19 -0.99 18.22 -11.22
N ASP A 20 0.18 17.97 -11.78
CA ASP A 20 0.83 16.66 -11.74
C ASP A 20 1.16 16.22 -10.32
N ALA A 21 1.68 17.15 -9.50
CA ALA A 21 1.92 16.90 -8.09
C ALA A 21 0.61 16.53 -7.38
N ALA A 22 -0.44 17.35 -7.53
CA ALA A 22 -1.75 17.10 -6.91
C ALA A 22 -2.36 15.76 -7.33
N TYR A 23 -2.23 15.38 -8.60
CA TYR A 23 -2.72 14.11 -9.12
C TYR A 23 -1.95 12.90 -8.55
N LYS A 24 -0.63 13.03 -8.39
CA LYS A 24 0.19 12.00 -7.69
C LYS A 24 -0.25 11.85 -6.25
N THR A 25 -0.51 12.95 -5.53
CA THR A 25 -1.00 12.90 -4.15
C THR A 25 -2.36 12.23 -4.08
N LEU A 26 -3.30 12.60 -4.96
CA LEU A 26 -4.61 11.97 -5.04
C LEU A 26 -4.49 10.45 -5.30
N THR A 27 -3.67 10.06 -6.26
CA THR A 27 -3.45 8.64 -6.59
C THR A 27 -2.86 7.87 -5.41
N ARG A 28 -1.91 8.46 -4.68
CA ARG A 28 -1.34 7.87 -3.46
C ARG A 28 -2.39 7.67 -2.37
N LEU A 29 -3.21 8.68 -2.11
CA LEU A 29 -4.30 8.59 -1.12
C LEU A 29 -5.29 7.46 -1.48
N LEU A 30 -5.74 7.42 -2.74
CA LEU A 30 -6.66 6.37 -3.22
C LEU A 30 -6.05 4.97 -3.20
N THR A 31 -4.73 4.86 -3.36
CA THR A 31 -3.99 3.59 -3.27
C THR A 31 -3.88 3.13 -1.82
N GLN A 32 -3.55 4.04 -0.89
CA GLN A 32 -3.44 3.75 0.54
C GLN A 32 -4.78 3.33 1.14
N ASP A 33 -5.88 3.96 0.71
CA ASP A 33 -7.25 3.58 1.10
C ASP A 33 -7.71 2.27 0.46
N GLY A 34 -6.95 1.70 -0.49
CA GLY A 34 -7.30 0.48 -1.20
C GLY A 34 -8.44 0.62 -2.20
N ILE A 35 -8.86 1.85 -2.53
CA ILE A 35 -9.99 2.13 -3.44
C ILE A 35 -9.66 1.65 -4.84
N ILE A 36 -8.44 1.91 -5.34
CA ILE A 36 -8.03 1.51 -6.70
C ILE A 36 -8.13 0.00 -6.88
N GLU A 37 -7.60 -0.78 -5.93
CA GLU A 37 -7.67 -2.24 -5.98
C GLU A 37 -9.11 -2.74 -5.84
N THR A 38 -9.92 -2.10 -5.00
CA THR A 38 -11.34 -2.42 -4.86
C THR A 38 -12.11 -2.20 -6.16
N VAL A 39 -11.87 -1.08 -6.86
CA VAL A 39 -12.50 -0.78 -8.16
C VAL A 39 -12.09 -1.79 -9.22
N LYS A 40 -10.79 -2.13 -9.31
CA LYS A 40 -10.30 -3.17 -10.24
C LYS A 40 -10.97 -4.52 -9.99
N ARG A 41 -11.08 -4.93 -8.72
CA ARG A 41 -11.71 -6.20 -8.33
C ARG A 41 -13.20 -6.22 -8.62
N LYS A 42 -13.90 -5.10 -8.42
CA LYS A 42 -15.34 -4.98 -8.70
C LYS A 42 -15.68 -4.93 -10.19
N ARG A 43 -14.69 -4.81 -11.09
CA ARG A 43 -14.92 -4.87 -12.55
C ARG A 43 -15.57 -6.19 -12.98
N TYR A 44 -15.22 -7.29 -12.32
CA TYR A 44 -15.79 -8.62 -12.56
C TYR A 44 -16.19 -9.27 -11.25
N PHE A 45 -17.21 -10.13 -11.26
CA PHE A 45 -17.62 -10.83 -10.05
C PHE A 45 -16.54 -11.84 -9.60
N GLU A 46 -15.96 -11.62 -8.41
CA GLU A 46 -15.08 -12.59 -7.76
C GLU A 46 -15.93 -13.59 -6.96
N LYS A 47 -15.86 -14.89 -7.32
CA LYS A 47 -16.59 -15.93 -6.59
C LYS A 47 -16.14 -15.99 -5.12
N PRO A 48 -17.02 -16.25 -4.13
CA PRO A 48 -16.66 -16.25 -2.71
C PRO A 48 -15.51 -17.20 -2.33
N CYS A 49 -15.39 -18.35 -3.01
CA CYS A 49 -14.28 -19.27 -2.80
C CYS A 49 -12.92 -18.71 -3.27
N ARG A 50 -12.92 -17.92 -4.36
CA ARG A 50 -11.71 -17.26 -4.90
C ARG A 50 -11.30 -16.11 -4.00
N GLU A 51 -12.27 -15.31 -3.56
CA GLU A 51 -12.03 -14.21 -2.62
C GLU A 51 -11.42 -14.71 -1.30
N ARG A 52 -11.98 -15.78 -0.70
CA ARG A 52 -11.43 -16.36 0.54
C ARG A 52 -9.99 -16.82 0.38
N ARG A 53 -9.66 -17.49 -0.74
CA ARG A 53 -8.29 -17.93 -1.04
C ARG A 53 -7.34 -16.74 -1.19
N ARG A 54 -7.76 -15.71 -1.91
CA ARG A 54 -6.98 -14.48 -2.10
C ARG A 54 -6.71 -13.76 -0.78
N ARG A 55 -7.74 -13.55 0.05
CA ARG A 55 -7.61 -12.92 1.38
C ARG A 55 -6.63 -13.69 2.27
N SER A 56 -6.71 -15.02 2.27
CA SER A 56 -5.77 -15.87 3.02
C SER A 56 -4.33 -15.66 2.53
N TYR A 57 -4.10 -15.73 1.21
CA TYR A 57 -2.78 -15.50 0.61
C TYR A 57 -2.21 -14.11 0.94
N GLU A 58 -3.00 -13.05 0.77
CA GLU A 58 -2.59 -11.67 1.07
C GLU A 58 -2.21 -11.50 2.55
N ASN A 59 -2.98 -12.12 3.46
CA ASN A 59 -2.68 -12.08 4.89
C ASN A 59 -1.37 -12.81 5.22
N CYS A 60 -1.18 -14.01 4.71
CA CYS A 60 0.06 -14.77 4.92
C CYS A 60 1.28 -14.03 4.34
N LYS A 61 1.15 -13.46 3.13
CA LYS A 61 2.19 -12.65 2.50
C LYS A 61 2.53 -11.42 3.34
N ARG A 62 1.52 -10.73 3.88
CA ARG A 62 1.72 -9.57 4.76
C ARG A 62 2.49 -9.95 6.02
N ILE A 63 2.10 -11.04 6.68
CA ILE A 63 2.79 -11.54 7.89
C ILE A 63 4.25 -11.84 7.57
N TYR A 64 4.51 -12.62 6.52
CA TYR A 64 5.86 -12.96 6.09
C TYR A 64 6.72 -11.73 5.79
N ASN A 65 6.21 -10.81 4.97
CA ASN A 65 6.95 -9.60 4.61
C ASN A 65 7.25 -8.72 5.82
N THR A 66 6.31 -8.61 6.76
CA THR A 66 6.49 -7.83 7.99
C THR A 66 7.59 -8.44 8.85
N GLU A 67 7.53 -9.75 9.10
CA GLU A 67 8.53 -10.45 9.93
C GLU A 67 9.91 -10.50 9.25
N MET A 68 9.96 -10.68 7.93
CA MET A 68 11.20 -10.63 7.18
C MET A 68 11.83 -9.24 7.25
N ALA A 69 11.04 -8.16 7.07
CA ALA A 69 11.53 -6.79 7.20
C ALA A 69 12.07 -6.51 8.61
N ARG A 70 11.42 -7.04 9.66
CA ARG A 70 11.92 -6.96 11.05
C ARG A 70 13.26 -7.66 11.22
N LYS A 71 13.39 -8.88 10.70
CA LYS A 71 14.65 -9.64 10.75
C LYS A 71 15.78 -8.93 10.00
N VAL A 72 15.50 -8.40 8.80
CA VAL A 72 16.46 -7.63 8.02
C VAL A 72 16.90 -6.39 8.77
N ALA A 73 15.98 -5.61 9.34
CA ALA A 73 16.33 -4.43 10.14
C ALA A 73 17.18 -4.77 11.37
N PHE A 74 16.91 -5.92 12.01
CA PHE A 74 17.71 -6.41 13.13
C PHE A 74 19.13 -6.79 12.72
N ILE A 75 19.28 -7.63 11.69
CA ILE A 75 20.59 -8.11 11.20
C ILE A 75 21.39 -6.98 10.52
N SER A 76 20.73 -6.01 9.89
CA SER A 76 21.40 -4.89 9.23
C SER A 76 22.27 -4.07 10.19
N ARG A 77 22.06 -4.16 11.52
CA ARG A 77 22.93 -3.53 12.53
C ARG A 77 24.31 -4.17 12.59
N THR A 78 24.44 -5.45 12.24
CA THR A 78 25.71 -6.17 12.21
C THR A 78 26.35 -6.16 10.82
N ASN A 79 25.76 -5.49 9.84
CA ASN A 79 26.35 -5.28 8.51
C ASN A 79 27.44 -4.20 8.54
N ARG A 80 28.48 -4.45 9.32
CA ARG A 80 29.68 -3.63 9.46
C ARG A 80 30.90 -4.43 8.98
N GLN A 81 32.01 -3.75 8.73
CA GLN A 81 33.27 -4.44 8.44
C GLN A 81 33.63 -5.39 9.59
N ASP A 82 34.24 -6.51 9.23
CA ASP A 82 34.65 -7.52 10.20
C ASP A 82 35.62 -6.89 11.22
N PRO A 83 35.28 -6.87 12.52
CA PRO A 83 36.19 -6.35 13.53
C PRO A 83 37.46 -7.20 13.71
N TRP A 84 37.49 -8.44 13.22
CA TRP A 84 38.59 -9.39 13.45
C TRP A 84 39.30 -9.79 12.15
N LEU A 85 39.65 -8.81 11.32
CA LEU A 85 40.43 -9.02 10.10
C LEU A 85 41.79 -9.67 10.40
N GLY A 86 41.93 -10.95 10.04
CA GLY A 86 43.19 -11.69 10.15
C GLY A 86 43.30 -12.63 11.36
N CYS A 87 42.23 -12.82 12.14
CA CYS A 87 42.10 -13.91 13.11
C CYS A 87 41.17 -15.02 12.60
#